data_AF-I3CKR4-F1
#
_entry.id   AF-I3CKR4-F1
#
_cell.length_a   1.000
_cell.length_b   1.000
_cell.length_c   1.000
_cell.angle_alpha   90.00
_cell.angle_beta   90.00
_cell.angle_gamma   90.00
#
_symmetry.space_group_name_H-M   'P 1'
#
loop_
_entity.id
_entity.type
_entity.pdbx_description
1 polymer ?
#
loop_
_entity_poly.entity_id
_entity_poly.type
_entity_poly.pdbx_seq_one_letter_code
_entity_poly.pdbx_strand_id
1 'polypeptide(L)'
;MKPTNEPIAVQPKKIPSKISWLIVAFIVFVLGAIVCGTGSATAVFFAAALTLPAVLSKRRAESAFGVLLLCFCLGIGSVIYSKQNENPSSYWNYLKRAKVNLSLSILEQLKSPVEAFYAAQHACPNPKEIGIAITNKYVENIVHTHLSDDKKCLYTAFLKTDAGFDANATLGLVYLSESRTWSCKNADTGTTTLNPIYLPFKCKN
;
A
#
# COMPACT_ATOMS: atom_id res chain seq x y z
N MET A 1 55.88 -21.13 49.31
CA MET A 1 54.56 -20.58 49.68
C MET A 1 53.51 -21.27 48.80
N LYS A 2 52.51 -21.90 49.43
CA LYS A 2 51.48 -22.73 48.78
C LYS A 2 50.22 -21.86 48.63
N PRO A 3 49.61 -21.70 47.44
CA PRO A 3 48.41 -20.89 47.31
C PRO A 3 47.20 -21.65 47.86
N THR A 4 46.50 -21.03 48.79
CA THR A 4 45.24 -21.50 49.37
C THR A 4 44.10 -21.03 48.47
N ASN A 5 43.41 -21.95 47.81
CA ASN A 5 42.19 -21.66 47.05
C ASN A 5 40.99 -21.65 48.01
N GLU A 6 40.32 -20.50 48.13
CA GLU A 6 39.02 -20.39 48.80
C GLU A 6 37.89 -20.87 47.88
N PRO A 7 36.90 -21.61 48.40
CA PRO A 7 35.76 -22.06 47.61
C PRO A 7 34.76 -20.91 47.37
N ILE A 8 34.46 -20.66 46.10
CA ILE A 8 33.43 -19.70 45.67
C ILE A 8 32.04 -20.25 46.08
N ALA A 9 31.38 -19.56 47.01
CA ALA A 9 30.05 -19.90 47.47
C ALA A 9 29.00 -19.68 46.37
N VAL A 10 28.40 -20.78 45.90
CA VAL A 10 27.28 -20.76 44.94
C VAL A 10 26.01 -20.30 45.68
N GLN A 11 25.54 -19.10 45.35
CA GLN A 11 24.30 -18.54 45.92
C GLN A 11 23.07 -19.36 45.47
N PRO A 12 22.18 -19.75 46.40
CA PRO A 12 20.99 -20.54 46.08
C PRO A 12 20.00 -19.70 45.25
N LYS A 13 19.66 -20.22 44.07
CA LYS A 13 18.72 -19.60 43.11
C LYS A 13 17.31 -19.58 43.72
N LYS A 14 16.85 -18.41 44.18
CA LYS A 14 15.50 -18.22 44.75
C LYS A 14 14.44 -18.62 43.72
N ILE A 15 13.62 -19.60 44.09
CA ILE A 15 12.46 -20.04 43.32
C ILE A 15 11.41 -18.91 43.36
N PRO A 16 10.93 -18.41 42.20
CA PRO A 16 9.96 -17.33 42.18
C PRO A 16 8.64 -17.77 42.82
N SER A 17 8.08 -16.92 43.68
CA SER A 17 6.84 -17.22 44.42
C SER A 17 5.62 -17.22 43.48
N LYS A 18 4.61 -18.01 43.82
CA LYS A 18 3.35 -18.13 43.05
C LYS A 18 2.64 -16.78 42.83
N ILE A 19 2.87 -15.81 43.72
CA ILE A 19 2.30 -14.46 43.64
C ILE A 19 2.89 -13.68 42.46
N SER A 20 4.17 -13.91 42.13
CA SER A 20 4.82 -13.24 41.00
C SER A 20 4.23 -13.64 39.65
N TRP A 21 3.75 -14.88 39.50
CA TRP A 21 3.12 -15.36 38.27
C TRP A 21 1.73 -14.78 38.05
N LEU A 22 0.95 -14.57 39.12
CA LEU A 22 -0.37 -13.93 39.04
C LEU A 22 -0.27 -12.48 38.56
N ILE A 23 0.75 -11.75 39.01
CA ILE A 23 1.00 -10.37 38.58
C ILE A 23 1.34 -10.33 37.09
N VAL A 24 2.18 -11.24 36.60
CA VAL A 24 2.53 -11.32 35.17
C VAL A 24 1.28 -11.66 34.33
N ALA A 25 0.47 -12.63 34.77
CA ALA A 25 -0.77 -13.00 34.07
C ALA A 25 -1.77 -11.83 34.01
N PHE A 26 -1.91 -11.08 35.10
CA PHE A 26 -2.79 -9.91 35.15
C PHE A 26 -2.30 -8.78 34.24
N ILE A 27 -0.99 -8.50 34.19
CA ILE A 27 -0.41 -7.51 33.28
C ILE A 27 -0.66 -7.89 31.82
N VAL A 28 -0.46 -9.17 31.46
CA VAL A 28 -0.74 -9.67 30.10
C VAL A 28 -2.22 -9.55 29.77
N PHE A 29 -3.12 -9.83 30.72
CA PHE A 29 -4.57 -9.70 30.52
C PHE A 29 -5.00 -8.24 30.30
N VAL A 30 -4.52 -7.32 31.15
CA VAL A 30 -4.82 -5.88 31.03
C VAL A 30 -4.26 -5.30 29.73
N LEU A 31 -3.02 -5.67 29.36
CA LEU A 31 -2.45 -5.25 28.09
C LEU A 31 -3.24 -5.84 26.91
N GLY A 32 -3.64 -7.10 26.96
CA GLY A 32 -4.47 -7.72 25.92
C GLY A 32 -5.83 -7.03 25.74
N ALA A 33 -6.48 -6.63 26.82
CA ALA A 33 -7.76 -5.91 26.78
C ALA A 33 -7.63 -4.51 26.14
N ILE A 34 -6.53 -3.80 26.40
CA ILE A 34 -6.26 -2.49 25.79
C ILE A 34 -5.98 -2.61 24.28
N VAL A 35 -5.38 -3.72 23.85
CA VAL A 35 -5.08 -3.99 22.43
C VAL A 35 -6.33 -4.29 21.61
N CYS A 36 -7.30 -5.01 22.17
CA CYS A 36 -8.58 -5.27 21.50
C CYS A 36 -9.40 -4.00 21.24
N GLY A 37 -9.20 -2.93 22.00
CA GLY A 37 -9.90 -1.65 21.81
C GLY A 37 -9.26 -0.71 20.78
N THR A 38 -7.96 -0.84 20.50
CA THR A 38 -7.20 0.16 19.74
C THR A 38 -6.75 -0.29 18.36
N GLY A 39 -6.87 -1.59 18.02
CA GLY A 39 -6.59 -2.10 16.67
C GLY A 39 -5.13 -1.96 16.21
N SER A 40 -4.20 -1.71 17.12
CA SER A 40 -2.79 -1.49 16.77
C SER A 40 -2.01 -2.80 16.66
N ALA A 41 -1.53 -3.12 15.45
CA ALA A 41 -0.72 -4.30 15.16
C ALA A 41 0.60 -4.37 15.96
N THR A 42 1.15 -3.23 16.40
CA THR A 42 2.39 -3.19 17.17
C THR A 42 2.28 -3.92 18.50
N ALA A 43 1.12 -3.87 19.13
CA ALA A 43 0.93 -4.47 20.44
C ALA A 43 0.78 -6.00 20.40
N VAL A 44 0.37 -6.57 19.25
CA VAL A 44 0.35 -8.03 19.02
C VAL A 44 1.78 -8.58 19.00
N PHE A 45 2.72 -7.85 18.39
CA PHE A 45 4.15 -8.24 18.40
C PHE A 45 4.77 -8.16 19.79
N PHE A 46 4.41 -7.17 20.61
CA PHE A 46 4.87 -7.10 22.00
C PHE A 46 4.30 -8.24 22.86
N ALA A 47 3.03 -8.60 22.67
CA ALA A 47 2.44 -9.75 23.36
C ALA A 47 3.12 -11.08 22.96
N ALA A 48 3.45 -11.26 21.68
CA ALA A 48 4.20 -12.42 21.20
C ALA A 48 5.67 -12.45 21.68
N ALA A 49 6.31 -11.28 21.79
CA ALA A 49 7.66 -11.15 22.33
C ALA A 49 7.74 -11.53 23.82
N LEU A 50 6.68 -11.25 24.59
CA LEU A 50 6.60 -11.56 26.01
C LEU A 50 6.33 -13.05 26.30
N THR A 51 5.82 -13.82 25.33
CA THR A 51 5.54 -15.26 25.49
C THR A 51 6.71 -16.16 25.08
N LEU A 52 7.65 -15.65 24.29
CA LEU A 52 8.89 -16.35 23.87
C LEU A 52 9.70 -16.96 25.03
N PRO A 53 9.91 -16.28 26.18
CA PRO A 53 10.63 -16.87 27.32
C PRO A 53 9.87 -18.05 27.96
N ALA A 54 8.54 -18.05 27.90
CA ALA A 54 7.71 -19.14 28.45
C ALA A 54 7.72 -20.39 27.55
N VAL A 55 7.88 -20.23 26.23
CA VAL A 55 8.03 -21.35 25.28
C VAL A 55 9.39 -22.05 25.43
N LEU A 56 10.42 -21.32 25.84
CA LEU A 56 11.76 -21.86 26.10
C LEU A 56 11.91 -22.51 27.49
N SER A 57 10.87 -22.45 28.34
CA SER A 57 10.82 -23.14 29.63
C SER A 57 10.69 -24.66 29.43
N LYS A 58 11.57 -25.44 30.09
CA LYS A 58 11.65 -26.91 30.00
C LYS A 58 10.41 -27.64 30.57
N ARG A 59 9.39 -26.93 31.05
CA ARG A 59 8.17 -27.49 31.64
C ARG A 59 7.10 -27.66 30.56
N ARG A 60 6.85 -28.92 30.17
CA ARG A 60 5.87 -29.30 29.12
C ARG A 60 4.49 -28.65 29.26
N ALA A 61 3.99 -28.45 30.49
CA ALA A 61 2.67 -27.82 30.73
C ALA A 61 2.64 -26.32 30.39
N GLU A 62 3.77 -25.61 30.52
CA GLU A 62 3.88 -24.17 30.19
C GLU A 62 3.98 -23.96 28.67
N SER A 63 4.47 -24.97 27.92
CA SER A 63 4.59 -24.91 26.45
C SER A 63 3.24 -24.96 25.72
N ALA A 64 2.28 -25.77 26.22
CA ALA A 64 0.99 -25.93 25.54
C ALA A 64 0.13 -24.66 25.60
N PHE A 65 0.16 -23.96 26.75
CA PHE A 65 -0.57 -22.70 26.92
C PHE A 65 0.05 -21.58 26.07
N GLY A 66 1.39 -21.50 25.99
CA GLY A 66 2.07 -20.54 25.13
C GLY A 66 1.75 -20.73 23.64
N VAL A 67 1.70 -21.98 23.16
CA VAL A 67 1.33 -22.29 21.77
C VAL A 67 -0.14 -21.94 21.49
N LEU A 68 -1.06 -22.27 22.40
CA LEU A 68 -2.48 -21.92 22.24
C LEU A 68 -2.69 -20.40 22.19
N LEU A 69 -2.00 -19.64 23.06
CA LEU A 69 -2.08 -18.18 23.06
C LEU A 69 -1.55 -17.60 21.74
N LEU A 70 -0.43 -18.13 21.23
CA LEU A 70 0.17 -17.68 19.98
C LEU A 70 -0.75 -17.99 18.78
N CYS A 71 -1.35 -19.17 18.73
CA CYS A 71 -2.36 -19.52 17.73
C CYS A 71 -3.58 -18.60 17.80
N PHE A 72 -4.04 -18.24 19.00
CA PHE A 72 -5.15 -17.31 19.20
C PHE A 72 -4.80 -15.89 18.72
N CYS A 73 -3.59 -15.41 19.04
CA CYS A 73 -3.08 -14.13 18.52
C CYS A 73 -2.98 -14.11 16.99
N LEU A 74 -2.47 -15.19 16.39
CA LEU A 74 -2.40 -15.32 14.93
C LEU A 74 -3.80 -15.38 14.28
N GLY A 75 -4.73 -16.10 14.90
CA GLY A 75 -6.12 -16.21 14.43
C GLY A 75 -6.88 -14.89 14.52
N ILE A 76 -6.72 -14.12 15.59
CA ILE A 76 -7.33 -12.78 15.68
C ILE A 76 -6.65 -11.81 14.70
N GLY A 77 -5.32 -11.87 14.60
CA GLY A 77 -4.56 -11.04 13.65
C GLY A 77 -5.00 -11.25 12.21
N SER A 78 -5.23 -12.50 11.79
CA SER A 78 -5.70 -12.83 10.44
C SER A 78 -7.13 -12.37 10.18
N VAL A 79 -8.03 -12.45 11.17
CA VAL A 79 -9.43 -11.97 11.04
C VAL A 79 -9.50 -10.44 10.96
N ILE A 80 -8.70 -9.72 11.75
CA ILE A 80 -8.61 -8.25 11.66
C ILE A 80 -8.03 -7.84 10.30
N TYR A 81 -6.99 -8.54 9.84
CA TYR A 81 -6.39 -8.30 8.53
C TYR A 81 -7.39 -8.58 7.39
N SER A 82 -8.17 -9.66 7.47
CA SER A 82 -9.16 -9.99 6.44
C SER A 82 -10.33 -9.02 6.42
N LYS A 83 -10.79 -8.50 7.57
CA LYS A 83 -11.84 -7.47 7.61
C LYS A 83 -11.40 -6.12 7.04
N GLN A 84 -10.10 -5.84 6.99
CA GLN A 84 -9.56 -4.62 6.37
C GLN A 84 -9.63 -4.63 4.83
N ASN A 85 -9.95 -5.78 4.22
CA ASN A 85 -10.15 -5.91 2.76
C ASN A 85 -11.56 -5.54 2.28
N GLU A 86 -12.55 -5.37 3.16
CA GLU A 86 -13.91 -4.99 2.74
C GLU A 86 -14.08 -3.48 2.55
N ASN A 87 -13.16 -2.67 3.10
CA ASN A 87 -13.03 -1.24 2.79
C ASN A 87 -11.55 -0.96 2.55
N PRO A 88 -11.10 -0.73 1.30
CA PRO A 88 -9.71 -0.38 1.05
C PRO A 88 -9.40 0.85 1.88
N SER A 89 -8.53 0.67 2.87
CA SER A 89 -8.26 1.69 3.88
C SER A 89 -7.92 3.01 3.19
N SER A 90 -8.33 4.14 3.78
CA SER A 90 -8.08 5.49 3.24
C SER A 90 -6.64 5.68 2.74
N TYR A 91 -5.69 5.03 3.42
CA TYR A 91 -4.29 4.95 3.04
C TYR A 91 -4.02 4.32 1.66
N TRP A 92 -4.59 3.15 1.35
CA TRP A 92 -4.39 2.50 0.06
C TRP A 92 -5.00 3.31 -1.09
N ASN A 93 -6.16 3.92 -0.86
CA ASN A 93 -6.79 4.81 -1.82
C ASN A 93 -5.92 6.05 -2.09
N TYR A 94 -5.32 6.61 -1.03
CA TYR A 94 -4.37 7.71 -1.15
C TYR A 94 -3.13 7.31 -1.97
N LEU A 95 -2.54 6.14 -1.72
CA LEU A 95 -1.41 5.66 -2.51
C LEU A 95 -1.77 5.43 -3.99
N LYS A 96 -2.94 4.84 -4.27
CA LYS A 96 -3.40 4.63 -5.66
C LYS A 96 -3.62 5.97 -6.37
N ARG A 97 -4.21 6.98 -5.70
CA ARG A 97 -4.31 8.37 -6.22
C ARG A 97 -2.95 8.98 -6.54
N ALA A 98 -1.94 8.79 -5.68
CA ALA A 98 -0.60 9.31 -5.91
C ALA A 98 0.03 8.69 -7.17
N LYS A 99 -0.14 7.38 -7.39
CA LYS A 99 0.31 6.71 -8.62
C LYS A 99 -0.41 7.27 -9.86
N VAL A 100 -1.74 7.45 -9.78
CA VAL A 100 -2.53 8.05 -10.87
C VAL A 100 -2.05 9.47 -11.21
N ASN A 101 -1.74 10.30 -10.21
CA ASN A 101 -1.18 11.64 -10.44
C ASN A 101 0.15 11.60 -11.19
N LEU A 102 1.04 10.64 -10.86
CA LEU A 102 2.31 10.47 -11.56
C LEU A 102 2.14 9.90 -12.97
N SER A 103 1.10 9.10 -13.21
CA SER A 103 0.72 8.68 -14.56
C SER A 103 0.09 9.82 -15.37
N LEU A 104 -0.61 10.76 -14.72
CA LEU A 104 -1.17 11.92 -15.38
C LEU A 104 -0.07 12.91 -15.80
N SER A 105 0.98 13.06 -14.99
CA SER A 105 2.06 14.01 -15.30
C SER A 105 2.84 13.66 -16.58
N ILE A 106 2.93 12.38 -16.95
CA ILE A 106 3.53 11.98 -18.24
C ILE A 106 2.60 12.32 -19.42
N LEU A 107 1.28 12.19 -19.25
CA LEU A 107 0.33 12.67 -20.26
C LEU A 107 0.38 14.20 -20.38
N GLU A 108 0.55 14.93 -19.28
CA GLU A 108 0.66 16.39 -19.30
C GLU A 108 1.89 16.91 -20.06
N GLN A 109 2.96 16.11 -20.19
CA GLN A 109 4.12 16.46 -21.01
C GLN A 109 3.79 16.51 -22.51
N LEU A 110 2.71 15.86 -22.95
CA LEU A 110 2.25 15.91 -24.34
C LEU A 110 1.67 17.27 -24.71
N LYS A 111 1.26 18.10 -23.74
CA LYS A 111 0.46 19.30 -24.03
C LYS A 111 1.13 20.26 -25.01
N SER A 112 2.30 20.75 -24.65
CA SER A 112 3.06 21.69 -25.46
C SER A 112 3.47 21.13 -26.84
N PRO A 113 4.06 19.93 -26.96
CA PRO A 113 4.47 19.41 -28.27
C PRO A 113 3.27 19.09 -29.17
N VAL A 114 2.15 18.61 -28.62
CA VAL A 114 0.93 18.35 -29.40
C VAL A 114 0.32 19.66 -29.89
N GLU A 115 0.24 20.68 -29.05
CA GLU A 115 -0.24 22.01 -29.46
C GLU A 115 0.62 22.60 -30.58
N ALA A 116 1.94 22.52 -30.45
CA ALA A 116 2.87 23.02 -31.47
C ALA A 116 2.74 22.24 -32.79
N PHE A 117 2.65 20.92 -32.73
CA PHE A 117 2.48 20.07 -33.91
C PHE A 117 1.13 20.31 -34.59
N TYR A 118 0.05 20.38 -33.82
CA TYR A 118 -1.30 20.62 -34.34
C TYR A 118 -1.40 22.02 -34.97
N ALA A 119 -0.76 23.04 -34.38
CA ALA A 119 -0.71 24.38 -34.95
C ALA A 119 0.03 24.42 -36.31
N ALA A 120 0.99 23.52 -36.54
CA ALA A 120 1.77 23.48 -37.77
C ALA A 120 1.15 22.57 -38.85
N GLN A 121 0.60 21.42 -38.46
CA GLN A 121 0.17 20.37 -39.39
C GLN A 121 -1.34 20.14 -39.41
N HIS A 122 -2.10 20.77 -38.51
CA HIS A 122 -3.53 20.53 -38.32
C HIS A 122 -3.87 19.04 -38.12
N ALA A 123 -2.95 18.29 -37.51
CA ALA A 123 -3.07 16.87 -37.25
C ALA A 123 -2.58 16.54 -35.84
N CYS A 124 -3.11 15.46 -35.27
CA CYS A 124 -2.70 14.95 -33.98
C CYS A 124 -1.48 14.03 -34.14
N PRO A 125 -0.31 14.36 -33.56
CA PRO A 125 0.86 13.53 -33.69
C PRO A 125 0.76 12.24 -32.87
N ASN A 126 1.44 11.19 -33.31
CA ASN A 126 1.73 10.08 -32.41
C ASN A 126 2.77 10.51 -31.37
N PRO A 127 2.68 10.06 -30.10
CA PRO A 127 3.67 10.41 -29.07
C PRO A 127 5.13 10.09 -29.45
N LYS A 128 5.34 9.06 -30.29
CA LYS A 128 6.67 8.69 -30.81
C LYS A 128 7.23 9.70 -31.82
N GLU A 129 6.37 10.39 -32.58
CA GLU A 129 6.77 11.37 -33.60
C GLU A 129 7.28 12.67 -32.97
N ILE A 130 6.74 13.01 -31.80
CA ILE A 130 7.13 14.20 -31.02
C ILE A 130 8.25 13.91 -29.99
N GLY A 131 8.82 12.71 -30.00
CA GLY A 131 9.98 12.36 -29.16
C GLY A 131 9.73 12.37 -27.65
N ILE A 132 8.48 12.19 -27.21
CA ILE A 132 8.11 12.19 -25.78
C ILE A 132 8.25 10.79 -25.19
N ALA A 133 8.65 10.73 -23.91
CA ALA A 133 8.67 9.48 -23.16
C ALA A 133 7.24 8.92 -23.02
N ILE A 134 7.03 7.68 -23.50
CA ILE A 134 5.72 7.01 -23.48
C ILE A 134 5.58 5.97 -22.36
N THR A 135 6.61 5.79 -21.53
CA THR A 135 6.62 4.78 -20.47
C THR A 135 7.24 5.35 -19.20
N ASN A 136 6.83 4.86 -18.03
CA ASN A 136 7.50 5.10 -16.76
C ASN A 136 7.26 3.96 -15.75
N LYS A 137 7.46 4.21 -14.46
CA LYS A 137 7.22 3.23 -13.39
C LYS A 137 5.76 2.75 -13.30
N TYR A 138 4.79 3.57 -13.72
CA TYR A 138 3.36 3.34 -13.56
C TYR A 138 2.62 3.21 -14.90
N VAL A 139 3.23 3.66 -15.99
CA VAL A 139 2.68 3.70 -17.35
C VAL A 139 3.48 2.74 -18.24
N GLU A 140 2.76 1.83 -18.88
CA GLU A 140 3.29 0.85 -19.81
C GLU A 140 3.53 1.45 -21.19
N ASN A 141 2.55 2.18 -21.71
CA ASN A 141 2.60 2.81 -23.01
C ASN A 141 1.58 3.95 -23.08
N ILE A 142 1.76 4.87 -24.03
CA ILE A 142 0.80 5.90 -24.39
C ILE A 142 0.50 5.76 -25.88
N VAL A 143 -0.79 5.66 -26.22
CA VAL A 143 -1.25 5.58 -27.61
C VAL A 143 -2.09 6.80 -27.95
N HIS A 144 -1.99 7.24 -29.21
CA HIS A 144 -2.95 8.15 -29.80
C HIS A 144 -4.11 7.32 -30.38
N THR A 145 -5.33 7.66 -30.01
CA THR A 145 -6.54 7.03 -30.55
C THR A 145 -7.15 7.99 -31.56
N HIS A 146 -7.13 7.60 -32.83
CA HIS A 146 -7.86 8.35 -33.86
C HIS A 146 -9.36 8.24 -33.59
N LEU A 147 -9.95 9.39 -33.25
CA LEU A 147 -11.40 9.56 -33.23
C LEU A 147 -11.83 9.97 -34.62
N SER A 148 -13.05 9.60 -35.03
CA SER A 148 -13.66 10.02 -36.30
C SER A 148 -13.88 11.54 -36.39
N ASP A 149 -13.65 12.25 -35.29
CA ASP A 149 -13.76 13.69 -35.16
C ASP A 149 -12.36 14.31 -35.16
N ASP A 150 -12.00 14.95 -36.27
CA ASP A 150 -10.71 15.62 -36.47
C ASP A 150 -10.44 16.75 -35.47
N LYS A 151 -11.43 17.08 -34.64
CA LYS A 151 -11.35 18.16 -33.65
C LYS A 151 -10.78 17.73 -32.30
N LYS A 152 -10.45 16.44 -32.13
CA LYS A 152 -9.99 15.90 -30.85
C LYS A 152 -8.75 15.04 -31.02
N CYS A 153 -7.68 15.35 -30.29
CA CYS A 153 -6.52 14.47 -30.15
C CYS A 153 -6.62 13.70 -28.85
N LEU A 154 -6.95 12.40 -28.90
CA LEU A 154 -7.10 11.57 -27.72
C LEU A 154 -5.85 10.74 -27.46
N TYR A 155 -5.28 10.89 -26.28
CA TYR A 155 -4.14 10.11 -25.79
C TYR A 155 -4.56 9.24 -24.62
N THR A 156 -4.24 7.95 -24.69
CA THR A 156 -4.58 6.97 -23.66
C THR A 156 -3.30 6.35 -23.12
N ALA A 157 -3.07 6.53 -21.82
CA ALA A 157 -2.00 5.84 -21.09
C ALA A 157 -2.51 4.51 -20.54
N PHE A 158 -1.80 3.42 -20.84
CA PHE A 158 -2.02 2.11 -20.25
C PHE A 158 -1.19 1.98 -18.98
N LEU A 159 -1.84 1.59 -17.88
CA LEU A 159 -1.21 1.52 -16.56
C LEU A 159 -0.74 0.10 -16.26
N LYS A 160 0.44 -0.01 -15.66
CA LYS A 160 1.06 -1.32 -15.43
C LYS A 160 0.40 -2.10 -14.30
N THR A 161 0.20 -3.39 -14.52
CA THR A 161 -0.34 -4.30 -13.49
C THR A 161 0.65 -4.54 -12.35
N ASP A 162 1.95 -4.62 -12.64
CA ASP A 162 3.03 -4.74 -11.64
C ASP A 162 3.10 -3.54 -10.67
N ALA A 163 2.57 -2.39 -11.09
CA ALA A 163 2.43 -1.20 -10.27
C ALA A 163 1.17 -1.21 -9.37
N GLY A 164 0.38 -2.28 -9.38
CA GLY A 164 -0.83 -2.44 -8.57
C GLY A 164 -2.09 -1.81 -9.19
N PHE A 165 -2.13 -1.69 -10.52
CA PHE A 165 -3.34 -1.35 -11.26
C PHE A 165 -4.02 -2.62 -11.79
N ASP A 166 -5.32 -2.48 -12.07
CA ASP A 166 -6.13 -3.55 -12.64
C ASP A 166 -5.72 -3.80 -14.10
N ALA A 167 -5.97 -5.00 -14.63
CA ALA A 167 -5.72 -5.29 -16.04
C ALA A 167 -6.54 -4.33 -16.93
N ASN A 168 -5.90 -3.76 -17.95
CA ASN A 168 -6.49 -2.75 -18.84
C ASN A 168 -6.90 -1.44 -18.15
N ALA A 169 -6.30 -1.12 -16.98
CA ALA A 169 -6.46 0.18 -16.38
C ALA A 169 -5.84 1.27 -17.27
N THR A 170 -6.65 2.27 -17.62
CA THR A 170 -6.27 3.32 -18.56
C THR A 170 -6.61 4.71 -18.02
N LEU A 171 -5.84 5.69 -18.46
CA LEU A 171 -6.05 7.11 -18.17
C LEU A 171 -6.02 7.90 -19.49
N GLY A 172 -7.07 8.67 -19.74
CA GLY A 172 -7.21 9.48 -20.94
C GLY A 172 -6.81 10.94 -20.74
N LEU A 173 -6.28 11.55 -21.80
CA LEU A 173 -6.10 12.98 -21.93
C LEU A 173 -6.46 13.38 -23.37
N VAL A 174 -7.34 14.35 -23.54
CA VAL A 174 -7.81 14.83 -24.85
C VAL A 174 -7.49 16.31 -25.04
N TYR A 175 -7.00 16.66 -26.22
CA TYR A 175 -6.91 18.03 -26.69
C TYR A 175 -8.15 18.35 -27.54
N LEU A 176 -8.89 19.37 -27.14
CA LEU A 176 -10.07 19.88 -27.84
C LEU A 176 -9.62 21.06 -28.72
N SER A 177 -9.47 20.82 -30.02
CA SER A 177 -8.83 21.80 -30.91
C SER A 177 -9.65 23.08 -31.10
N GLU A 178 -10.99 22.97 -31.08
CA GLU A 178 -11.90 24.13 -31.19
C GLU A 178 -11.73 25.13 -30.05
N SER A 179 -11.63 24.65 -28.81
CA SER A 179 -11.48 25.49 -27.62
C SER A 179 -10.02 25.70 -27.22
N ARG A 180 -9.08 24.98 -27.86
CA ARG A 180 -7.66 24.92 -27.49
C ARG A 180 -7.48 24.55 -26.02
N THR A 181 -8.31 23.66 -25.50
CA THR A 181 -8.25 23.22 -24.10
C THR A 181 -7.92 21.74 -23.99
N TRP A 182 -7.38 21.38 -22.84
CA TRP A 182 -7.10 19.99 -22.49
C TRP A 182 -8.09 19.49 -21.45
N SER A 183 -8.56 18.26 -21.62
CA SER A 183 -9.40 17.59 -20.65
C SER A 183 -8.88 16.19 -20.34
N CYS A 184 -8.92 15.82 -19.06
CA CYS A 184 -8.69 14.44 -18.60
C CYS A 184 -9.98 13.82 -18.06
N LYS A 185 -11.13 14.47 -18.28
CA LYS A 185 -12.42 14.01 -17.78
C LYS A 185 -12.83 12.77 -18.55
N ASN A 186 -13.41 11.79 -17.86
CA ASN A 186 -13.83 10.56 -18.54
C ASN A 186 -14.93 10.83 -19.59
N ALA A 187 -15.80 11.82 -19.34
CA ALA A 187 -16.84 12.23 -20.29
C ALA A 187 -16.27 12.71 -21.65
N ASP A 188 -15.09 13.34 -21.64
CA ASP A 188 -14.46 13.84 -22.86
C ASP A 188 -13.55 12.80 -23.53
N THR A 189 -12.92 11.94 -22.72
CA THR A 189 -11.91 10.98 -23.19
C THR A 189 -12.48 9.62 -23.58
N GLY A 190 -13.57 9.17 -22.96
CA GLY A 190 -14.22 7.88 -23.21
C GLY A 190 -13.36 6.63 -22.95
N THR A 191 -12.11 6.80 -22.51
CA THR A 191 -11.09 5.76 -22.41
C THR A 191 -10.54 5.59 -21.01
N THR A 192 -10.95 6.40 -20.02
CA THR A 192 -10.49 6.25 -18.64
C THR A 192 -11.31 5.17 -17.94
N THR A 193 -10.69 4.04 -17.61
CA THR A 193 -11.36 2.90 -16.95
C THR A 193 -11.22 2.91 -15.42
N LEU A 194 -10.36 3.79 -14.88
CA LEU A 194 -10.16 3.91 -13.44
C LEU A 194 -11.41 4.38 -12.70
N ASN A 195 -11.64 3.80 -11.51
CA ASN A 195 -12.71 4.27 -10.62
C ASN A 195 -12.50 5.77 -10.27
N PRO A 196 -13.55 6.62 -10.36
CA PRO A 196 -13.49 8.05 -10.04
C PRO A 196 -12.93 8.38 -8.64
N ILE A 197 -12.97 7.44 -7.70
CA ILE A 197 -12.36 7.61 -6.38
C ILE A 197 -10.84 7.81 -6.50
N TYR A 198 -10.17 7.20 -7.48
CA TYR A 198 -8.71 7.31 -7.67
C TYR A 198 -8.29 8.48 -8.55
N LEU A 199 -9.24 9.09 -9.26
CA LEU A 199 -8.95 10.20 -10.16
C LEU A 199 -8.76 11.51 -9.40
N PRO A 200 -7.89 12.41 -9.87
CA PRO A 200 -7.81 13.79 -9.38
C PRO A 200 -9.11 14.52 -9.65
N PHE A 201 -9.48 15.49 -8.81
CA PHE A 201 -10.75 16.21 -8.94
C PHE A 201 -10.97 16.78 -10.35
N LYS A 202 -9.92 17.34 -10.97
CA LYS A 202 -9.92 17.88 -12.34
C LYS A 202 -10.26 16.87 -13.45
N CYS A 203 -10.17 15.56 -13.17
CA CYS A 203 -10.43 14.48 -14.12
C CYS A 203 -11.70 13.67 -13.81
N LYS A 204 -12.43 14.01 -12.74
CA LYS A 204 -13.64 13.26 -12.35
C LYS A 204 -14.87 13.64 -13.17
N ASN A 205 -15.09 14.95 -13.35
CA ASN A 205 -16.28 15.55 -13.93
C ASN A 205 -15.88 16.54 -15.00
#